data_AF-A0A432SY12-F1
#
_entry.id   AF-A0A432SY12-F1
#
_cell.length_a   1.000
_cell.length_b   1.000
_cell.length_c   1.000
_cell.angle_alpha   90.00
_cell.angle_beta   90.00
_cell.angle_gamma   90.00
#
_symmetry.space_group_name_H-M   'P 1'
#
loop_
_entity.id
_entity.type
_entity.pdbx_description
1 polymer ?
#
loop_
_entity_poly.entity_id
_entity_poly.type
_entity_poly.pdbx_seq_one_letter_code
_entity_poly.pdbx_strand_id
1 'polypeptide(L)'
;MFEKAKDLALSKGMQIAINSKISDYGKVQNLKVDSKNDSIELEVMLDGEVEPLFVTVGNYQLTNTGGQHQLKINDVITSRAWINTLASSYLEGKSFDIPEKYVSIIQSIA
;
A
#
# COMPACT_ATOMS: atom_id res chain seq x y z
N MET A 1 1.26 9.10 20.94
CA MET A 1 0.31 7.98 21.15
C MET A 1 -0.79 7.99 20.09
N PHE A 2 -1.34 9.18 19.76
CA PHE A 2 -2.34 9.35 18.70
C PHE A 2 -1.90 8.84 17.32
N GLU A 3 -0.73 9.25 16.81
CA GLU A 3 -0.21 8.77 15.50
C GLU A 3 -0.12 7.24 15.40
N LYS A 4 0.38 6.57 16.45
CA LYS A 4 0.47 5.10 16.45
C LYS A 4 -0.91 4.42 16.42
N ALA A 5 -1.90 5.02 17.07
CA ALA A 5 -3.27 4.49 17.05
C ALA A 5 -3.94 4.73 15.68
N LYS A 6 -3.70 5.90 15.08
CA LYS A 6 -4.10 6.25 13.71
C LYS A 6 -3.47 5.26 12.71
N ASP A 7 -2.16 5.10 12.72
CA ASP A 7 -1.43 4.17 11.85
C ASP A 7 -1.92 2.72 12.01
N LEU A 8 -2.23 2.29 13.24
CA LEU A 8 -2.78 0.96 13.48
C LEU A 8 -4.17 0.79 12.84
N ALA A 9 -5.06 1.77 13.02
CA ALA A 9 -6.40 1.74 12.42
C ALA A 9 -6.33 1.75 10.89
N LEU A 10 -5.47 2.60 10.33
CA LEU A 10 -5.18 2.69 8.90
C LEU A 10 -4.66 1.36 8.36
N SER A 11 -3.69 0.78 9.05
CA SER A 11 -3.09 -0.49 8.68
C SER A 11 -4.14 -1.59 8.55
N LYS A 12 -5.07 -1.67 9.50
CA LYS A 12 -6.17 -2.63 9.46
C LYS A 12 -7.17 -2.35 8.33
N GLY A 13 -7.56 -1.09 8.13
CA GLY A 13 -8.46 -0.70 7.05
C GLY A 13 -7.89 -1.02 5.67
N MET A 14 -6.63 -0.66 5.44
CA MET A 14 -5.92 -0.96 4.19
C MET A 14 -5.74 -2.46 3.99
N GLN A 15 -5.43 -3.23 5.05
CA GLN A 15 -5.30 -4.69 4.96
C GLN A 15 -6.60 -5.34 4.48
N ILE A 16 -7.76 -4.89 4.99
CA ILE A 16 -9.08 -5.39 4.54
C ILE A 16 -9.33 -4.99 3.09
N ALA A 17 -9.09 -3.72 2.74
CA ALA A 17 -9.31 -3.21 1.40
C ALA A 17 -8.47 -3.95 0.34
N ILE A 18 -7.18 -4.19 0.63
CA ILE A 18 -6.28 -4.91 -0.28
C ILE A 18 -6.69 -6.38 -0.38
N ASN A 19 -6.97 -7.05 0.73
CA ASN A 19 -7.43 -8.45 0.70
C ASN A 19 -8.72 -8.63 -0.12
N SER A 20 -9.62 -7.64 -0.14
CA SER A 20 -10.81 -7.68 -1.00
C SER A 20 -10.51 -7.61 -2.51
N LYS A 21 -9.28 -7.24 -2.89
CA LYS A 21 -8.83 -7.08 -4.27
C LYS A 21 -7.87 -8.17 -4.73
N ILE A 22 -7.10 -8.74 -3.81
CA ILE A 22 -6.06 -9.71 -4.14
C ILE A 22 -6.44 -11.15 -3.78
N SER A 23 -7.67 -11.40 -3.31
CA SER A 23 -8.09 -12.72 -2.78
C SER A 23 -7.88 -13.90 -3.73
N ASP A 24 -7.85 -13.66 -5.03
CA ASP A 24 -7.62 -14.68 -6.06
C ASP A 24 -6.13 -15.00 -6.28
N TYR A 25 -5.23 -14.23 -5.65
CA TYR A 25 -3.77 -14.34 -5.78
C TYR A 25 -3.08 -14.63 -4.45
N GLY A 26 -3.79 -14.52 -3.33
CA GLY A 26 -3.26 -14.73 -1.99
C GLY A 26 -3.86 -13.82 -0.92
N LYS A 27 -3.11 -13.61 0.16
CA LYS A 27 -3.59 -12.90 1.35
C LYS A 27 -2.50 -12.04 1.99
N VAL A 28 -2.82 -10.79 2.28
CA VAL A 28 -2.01 -9.91 3.13
C VAL A 28 -2.09 -10.42 4.57
N GLN A 29 -0.96 -10.93 5.07
CA GLN A 29 -0.81 -11.41 6.45
C GLN A 29 -0.57 -10.24 7.41
N ASN A 30 0.28 -9.30 7.00
CA ASN A 30 0.60 -8.11 7.77
C ASN A 30 0.63 -6.88 6.86
N LEU A 31 0.15 -5.76 7.38
CA LEU A 31 0.27 -4.45 6.74
C LEU A 31 0.57 -3.45 7.84
N LYS A 32 1.56 -2.60 7.58
CA LYS A 32 1.95 -1.53 8.49
C LYS A 32 2.10 -0.24 7.71
N VAL A 33 1.37 0.78 8.14
CA VAL A 33 1.51 2.15 7.66
C VAL A 33 2.40 2.90 8.64
N ASP A 34 3.36 3.64 8.10
CA ASP A 34 4.10 4.68 8.81
C ASP A 34 3.84 5.98 8.06
N SER A 35 2.79 6.69 8.48
CA SER A 35 2.35 7.94 7.85
C SER A 35 3.33 9.09 8.08
N LYS A 36 4.21 8.98 9.09
CA LYS A 36 5.23 9.98 9.37
C LYS A 36 6.38 9.91 8.35
N ASN A 37 6.71 8.72 7.90
CA ASN A 37 7.80 8.47 6.94
C ASN A 37 7.30 8.19 5.52
N ASP A 38 6.01 8.43 5.25
CA ASP A 38 5.35 8.14 3.97
C ASP A 38 5.72 6.74 3.43
N SER A 39 5.64 5.74 4.31
CA SER A 39 5.99 4.36 3.97
C SER A 39 4.91 3.35 4.38
N ILE A 40 4.81 2.27 3.60
CA ILE A 40 3.91 1.15 3.83
C ILE A 40 4.69 -0.14 3.66
N GLU A 41 4.60 -1.03 4.64
CA GLU A 41 5.17 -2.37 4.60
C GLU A 41 4.04 -3.40 4.51
N LEU A 42 4.17 -4.36 3.61
CA LEU A 42 3.22 -5.45 3.43
C LEU A 42 3.94 -6.79 3.44
N GLU A 43 3.31 -7.77 4.08
CA GLU A 43 3.67 -9.18 3.97
C GLU A 43 2.48 -9.92 3.36
N VAL A 44 2.69 -10.51 2.18
CA VAL A 44 1.65 -11.15 1.40
C VAL A 44 2.02 -12.61 1.19
N MET A 45 1.18 -13.52 1.67
CA MET A 45 1.27 -14.93 1.30
C MET A 45 0.57 -15.11 -0.05
N LEU A 46 1.35 -15.29 -1.11
CA LEU A 46 0.81 -15.53 -2.45
C LEU A 46 0.49 -17.01 -2.65
N ASP A 47 -0.56 -17.30 -3.39
CA ASP A 47 -0.96 -18.67 -3.70
C ASP A 47 0.08 -19.33 -4.61
N GLY A 48 0.49 -20.56 -4.25
CA GLY A 48 1.52 -21.31 -4.97
C GLY A 48 2.96 -20.96 -4.60
N GLU A 49 3.17 -19.94 -3.75
CA GLU A 49 4.49 -19.62 -3.21
C GLU A 49 4.72 -20.31 -1.86
N VAL A 50 5.99 -20.60 -1.55
CA VAL A 50 6.37 -21.24 -0.27
C VAL A 50 6.64 -20.19 0.81
N GLU A 51 7.17 -19.04 0.40
CA GLU A 51 7.57 -17.96 1.30
C GLU A 51 6.77 -16.67 1.00
N PRO A 52 6.44 -15.88 2.04
CA PRO A 52 5.75 -14.61 1.87
C PRO A 52 6.54 -13.64 0.98
N LEU A 53 5.79 -12.86 0.19
CA LEU A 53 6.30 -11.68 -0.48
C LEU A 53 6.32 -10.52 0.53
N PHE A 54 7.50 -9.96 0.76
CA PHE A 54 7.67 -8.72 1.50
C PHE A 54 7.72 -7.56 0.51
N VAL A 55 6.94 -6.51 0.76
CA VAL A 55 6.85 -5.31 -0.06
C VAL A 55 6.98 -4.08 0.84
N THR A 56 7.82 -3.16 0.44
CA THR A 56 7.94 -1.83 1.04
C THR A 56 7.66 -0.81 -0.05
N VAL A 57 6.65 0.02 0.16
CA VAL A 57 6.36 1.20 -0.65
C VAL A 57 6.87 2.40 0.14
N GLY A 58 7.89 3.08 -0.39
CA GLY A 58 8.50 4.25 0.22
C GLY A 58 8.13 5.54 -0.51
N ASN A 59 8.23 6.65 0.22
CA ASN A 59 8.08 8.01 -0.30
C ASN A 59 6.78 8.20 -1.09
N TYR A 60 5.68 7.55 -0.72
CA TYR A 60 4.43 7.73 -1.45
C TYR A 60 3.90 9.16 -1.27
N GLN A 61 3.12 9.66 -2.23
CA GLN A 61 2.50 10.98 -2.12
C GLN A 61 1.00 10.87 -2.34
N LEU A 62 0.25 11.43 -1.39
CA LEU A 62 -1.20 11.57 -1.50
C LEU A 62 -1.51 13.00 -1.93
N THR A 63 -2.24 13.14 -3.03
CA THR A 63 -2.72 14.45 -3.49
C THR A 63 -4.24 14.46 -3.56
N ASN A 64 -4.82 15.62 -3.26
CA ASN A 64 -6.25 15.87 -3.39
C ASN A 64 -6.44 17.11 -4.27
N THR A 65 -6.87 16.91 -5.51
CA THR A 65 -7.13 18.01 -6.44
C THR A 65 -8.57 17.92 -6.92
N GLY A 66 -9.38 18.94 -6.58
CA GLY A 66 -10.77 19.02 -7.06
C GLY A 66 -11.68 17.87 -6.61
N GLY A 67 -11.40 17.25 -5.45
CA GLY A 67 -12.15 16.10 -4.94
C GLY A 67 -11.68 14.75 -5.45
N GLN A 68 -10.68 14.71 -6.35
CA GLN A 68 -10.03 13.48 -6.77
C GLN A 68 -8.80 13.22 -5.91
N HIS A 69 -8.74 12.02 -5.34
CA HIS A 69 -7.64 11.55 -4.53
C HIS A 69 -6.70 10.70 -5.38
N GLN A 70 -5.42 11.06 -5.43
CA GLN A 70 -4.40 10.33 -6.16
C GLN A 70 -3.27 9.87 -5.24
N LEU A 71 -2.83 8.64 -5.46
CA LEU A 71 -1.64 8.05 -4.85
C LEU A 71 -0.53 8.00 -5.89
N LYS A 72 0.55 8.75 -5.67
CA LYS A 72 1.78 8.62 -6.44
C LYS A 72 2.74 7.68 -5.73
N ILE A 73 3.22 6.68 -6.47
CA ILE A 73 4.21 5.72 -5.99
C ILE A 73 5.58 6.17 -6.46
N ASN A 74 6.54 6.33 -5.54
CA ASN A 74 7.88 6.81 -5.89
C ASN A 74 8.96 5.74 -5.71
N ASP A 75 8.81 4.84 -4.75
CA ASP A 75 9.78 3.78 -4.46
C ASP A 75 9.07 2.50 -4.05
N VAL A 76 9.43 1.37 -4.68
CA VAL A 76 8.90 0.05 -4.34
C VAL A 76 10.02 -0.98 -4.29
N ILE A 77 10.20 -1.56 -3.11
CA ILE A 77 11.18 -2.61 -2.87
C ILE A 77 10.43 -3.87 -2.43
N THR A 78 10.81 -5.01 -3.00
CA THR A 78 10.25 -6.31 -2.63
C THR A 78 11.33 -7.35 -2.41
N SER A 79 10.97 -8.44 -1.73
CA SER A 79 11.87 -9.60 -1.52
C SER A 79 12.18 -10.37 -2.81
N ARG A 80 11.50 -10.10 -3.93
CA ARG A 80 11.67 -10.80 -5.21
C ARG A 80 12.21 -9.87 -6.29
N ALA A 81 13.43 -10.13 -6.75
CA ALA A 81 14.13 -9.23 -7.68
C ALA A 81 13.36 -8.96 -9.00
N TRP A 82 12.66 -9.95 -9.54
CA TRP A 82 11.87 -9.76 -10.77
C TRP A 82 10.68 -8.81 -10.55
N ILE A 83 10.07 -8.82 -9.36
CA ILE A 83 8.97 -7.91 -9.01
C ILE A 83 9.51 -6.49 -8.88
N ASN A 84 10.71 -6.29 -8.33
CA ASN A 84 11.35 -4.96 -8.28
C ASN A 84 11.51 -4.37 -9.68
N THR A 85 11.90 -5.20 -10.64
CA THR A 85 12.06 -4.77 -12.05
C THR A 85 10.72 -4.32 -12.66
N LEU A 86 9.63 -5.06 -12.37
CA LEU A 86 8.29 -4.68 -12.79
C LEU A 86 7.80 -3.43 -12.07
N ALA A 87 8.01 -3.31 -10.76
CA ALA A 87 7.59 -2.17 -9.97
C ALA A 87 8.23 -0.89 -10.47
N SER A 88 9.53 -0.91 -10.77
CA SER A 88 10.23 0.24 -11.33
C SER A 88 9.72 0.62 -12.73
N SER A 89 9.36 -0.38 -13.56
CA SER A 89 8.84 -0.12 -14.91
C SER A 89 7.38 0.35 -14.93
N TYR A 90 6.56 -0.12 -13.99
CA TYR A 90 5.11 0.01 -14.07
C TYR A 90 4.46 0.83 -12.96
N LEU A 91 5.11 1.00 -11.81
CA LEU A 91 4.54 1.66 -10.63
C LEU A 91 5.27 2.96 -10.29
N GLU A 92 6.61 2.94 -10.25
CA GLU A 92 7.41 4.09 -9.83
C GLU A 92 7.20 5.31 -10.74
N GLY A 93 7.04 6.48 -10.11
CA GLY A 93 6.76 7.75 -10.77
C GLY A 93 5.31 7.93 -11.23
N LYS A 94 4.45 6.91 -11.14
CA LYS A 94 3.05 6.97 -11.61
C LYS A 94 2.10 7.35 -10.49
N SER A 95 1.04 8.06 -10.89
CA SER A 95 -0.10 8.39 -10.04
C SER A 95 -1.28 7.49 -10.38
N PHE A 96 -1.95 7.00 -9.35
CA PHE A 96 -3.14 6.17 -9.45
C PHE A 96 -4.29 6.86 -8.75
N ASP A 97 -5.44 6.94 -9.43
CA ASP A 97 -6.67 7.43 -8.80
C ASP A 97 -7.12 6.45 -7.73
N ILE A 98 -7.39 6.96 -6.53
CA ILE A 98 -7.95 6.19 -5.43
C ILE A 98 -9.46 6.17 -5.63
N PRO A 99 -10.09 4.99 -5.80
CA PRO A 99 -11.53 4.88 -5.85
C PRO A 99 -12.20 5.45 -4.59
N GLU A 100 -13.32 6.17 -4.75
CA GLU A 100 -14.03 6.86 -3.64
C GLU A 100 -14.28 5.97 -2.42
N LYS A 101 -14.59 4.69 -2.63
CA LYS A 101 -14.82 3.72 -1.55
C LYS A 101 -13.62 3.48 -0.63
N TYR A 102 -12.41 3.87 -1.03
CA TYR A 102 -11.19 3.76 -0.24
C TYR A 102 -10.66 5.12 0.25
N VAL A 103 -11.25 6.23 -0.22
CA VAL A 103 -10.85 7.59 0.15
C VAL A 103 -10.99 7.83 1.65
N SER A 104 -12.05 7.31 2.28
CA SER A 104 -12.25 7.44 3.74
C SER A 104 -11.15 6.80 4.58
N ILE A 105 -10.55 5.71 4.09
CA ILE A 105 -9.40 5.05 4.73
C ILE A 105 -8.17 5.94 4.59
N ILE A 106 -7.98 6.58 3.43
CA ILE A 106 -6.75 7.33 3.11
C ILE A 106 -6.79 8.79 3.59
N GLN A 107 -7.95 9.44 3.68
CA GLN A 107 -8.08 10.80 4.22
C GLN A 107 -7.70 10.87 5.70
N SER A 108 -7.78 9.75 6.41
CA SER A 108 -7.33 9.68 7.81
C SER A 108 -5.81 9.79 7.93
N ILE A 109 -5.05 9.70 6.83
CA ILE A 109 -3.59 9.76 6.75
C ILE A 109 -3.09 11.21 6.59
N ALA A 110 -3.80 12.03 5.81
CA ALA A 110 -3.47 13.43 5.51
C ALA A 110 -3.66 14.39 6.70
#